data_AF-A0A920AHT0-F1
#
_entry.id   AF-A0A920AHT0-F1
#
_cell.length_a   1.000
_cell.length_b   1.000
_cell.length_c   1.000
_cell.angle_alpha   90.00
_cell.angle_beta   90.00
_cell.angle_gamma   90.00
#
_symmetry.space_group_name_H-M   'P 1'
#
loop_
_entity.id
_entity.type
_entity.pdbx_description
1 polymer ?
#
loop_
_entity_poly.entity_id
_entity_poly.type
_entity_poly.pdbx_seq_one_letter_code
_entity_poly.pdbx_strand_id
1 'polypeptide(L)'
;MTEETYSIWLQNSVHNKNIHDLIKRYASEENKDSFSPHVTLVSNINSEEKALKILQKLSDNKSSVVFDKVSTGDTYFQKLYLESSDNTYFFNSVSKIEGWPSLWVPHLSLYYGDELPKSFDLGELNKLIPVALTFDTIAVYKTGPQVSEWKEITTLYLD
;
A
#
# COMPACT_ATOMS: atom_id res chain seq x y z
N MET A 1 -5.96 -24.77 -1.14
CA MET A 1 -6.29 -23.90 0.00
C MET A 1 -5.49 -22.63 -0.18
N THR A 2 -6.14 -21.52 -0.49
CA THR A 2 -5.49 -20.21 -0.49
C THR A 2 -5.32 -19.83 0.97
N GLU A 3 -4.12 -20.04 1.52
CA GLU A 3 -3.85 -19.72 2.91
C GLU A 3 -4.01 -18.22 3.12
N GLU A 4 -4.84 -17.86 4.09
CA GLU A 4 -4.95 -16.50 4.58
C GLU A 4 -3.57 -16.07 5.08
N THR A 5 -3.13 -14.87 4.69
CA THR A 5 -1.84 -14.31 5.10
C THR A 5 -2.06 -12.98 5.78
N TYR A 6 -1.04 -12.47 6.44
CA TYR A 6 -1.05 -11.15 7.05
C TYR A 6 -0.08 -10.23 6.32
N SER A 7 -0.40 -8.95 6.32
CA SER A 7 0.44 -7.88 5.81
C SER A 7 0.45 -6.71 6.77
N ILE A 8 1.52 -5.93 6.71
CA ILE A 8 1.69 -4.71 7.50
C ILE A 8 1.80 -3.53 6.55
N TRP A 9 0.95 -2.55 6.76
CA TRP A 9 0.73 -1.42 5.86
C TRP A 9 1.03 -0.10 6.56
N LEU A 10 1.66 0.82 5.83
CA LEU A 10 1.69 2.24 6.18
C LEU A 10 0.48 2.94 5.55
N GLN A 11 -0.18 3.76 6.34
CA GLN A 11 -1.40 4.48 5.96
C GLN A 11 -1.39 5.92 6.48
N ASN A 12 -2.33 6.70 5.94
CA ASN A 12 -2.74 8.00 6.45
C ASN A 12 -4.07 7.85 7.17
N SER A 13 -4.17 8.35 8.40
CA SER A 13 -5.42 8.44 9.17
C SER A 13 -6.48 9.29 8.46
N VAL A 14 -6.03 10.30 7.71
CA VAL A 14 -6.85 11.12 6.82
C VAL A 14 -6.34 10.94 5.39
N HIS A 15 -7.05 10.10 4.62
CA HIS A 15 -6.66 9.82 3.24
C HIS A 15 -6.67 11.07 2.37
N ASN A 16 -5.68 11.17 1.47
CA ASN A 16 -5.72 12.18 0.41
C ASN A 16 -6.95 11.92 -0.48
N LYS A 17 -7.88 12.88 -0.49
CA LYS A 17 -9.16 12.76 -1.16
C LYS A 17 -9.02 12.42 -2.64
N ASN A 18 -8.11 13.07 -3.36
CA ASN A 18 -7.96 12.86 -4.81
C ASN A 18 -7.51 11.42 -5.11
N ILE A 19 -6.56 10.88 -4.34
CA ILE A 19 -6.08 9.50 -4.50
C ILE A 19 -7.18 8.50 -4.15
N HIS A 20 -7.84 8.71 -3.03
CA HIS A 20 -8.88 7.82 -2.55
C HIS A 20 -10.10 7.79 -3.50
N ASP A 21 -10.52 8.95 -4.00
CA ASP A 21 -11.62 9.06 -4.97
C ASP A 21 -11.23 8.42 -6.32
N LEU A 22 -9.95 8.53 -6.72
CA LEU A 22 -9.42 7.87 -7.90
C LEU A 22 -9.46 6.33 -7.78
N ILE A 23 -8.98 5.78 -6.66
CA ILE A 23 -9.05 4.34 -6.38
C ILE A 23 -10.49 3.84 -6.42
N LYS A 24 -11.42 4.58 -5.80
CA LYS A 24 -12.86 4.24 -5.81
C LYS A 24 -13.45 4.26 -7.22
N ARG A 25 -13.11 5.27 -8.02
CA ARG A 25 -13.57 5.39 -9.40
C ARG A 25 -13.10 4.20 -10.24
N TYR A 26 -11.81 3.88 -10.22
CA TYR A 26 -11.25 2.74 -10.94
C TYR A 26 -11.82 1.40 -10.47
N ALA A 27 -12.06 1.22 -9.18
CA ALA A 27 -12.72 0.01 -8.67
C ALA A 27 -14.17 -0.10 -9.18
N SER A 28 -14.93 1.00 -9.12
CA SER A 28 -16.33 1.03 -9.53
C SER A 28 -16.54 0.76 -11.02
N GLU A 29 -15.71 1.34 -11.91
CA GLU A 29 -15.88 1.16 -13.36
C GLU A 29 -15.52 -0.26 -13.84
N GLU A 30 -14.68 -0.96 -13.08
CA GLU A 30 -14.29 -2.34 -13.34
C GLU A 30 -15.10 -3.36 -12.54
N ASN A 31 -16.11 -2.91 -11.77
CA ASN A 31 -16.91 -3.75 -10.89
C ASN A 31 -16.05 -4.62 -9.95
N LYS A 32 -15.08 -3.96 -9.31
CA LYS A 32 -14.14 -4.55 -8.34
C LYS A 32 -14.29 -3.92 -6.96
N ASP A 33 -13.76 -4.62 -5.97
CA ASP A 33 -13.63 -4.09 -4.62
C ASP A 33 -12.65 -2.91 -4.59
N SER A 34 -13.05 -1.85 -3.90
CA SER A 34 -12.16 -0.72 -3.59
C SER A 34 -11.34 -1.02 -2.33
N PHE A 35 -10.22 -0.33 -2.18
CA PHE A 35 -9.33 -0.44 -1.02
C PHE A 35 -8.89 0.95 -0.55
N SER A 36 -8.46 1.04 0.71
CA SER A 36 -7.90 2.28 1.24
C SER A 36 -6.46 2.48 0.75
N PRO A 37 -6.04 3.72 0.41
CA PRO A 37 -4.65 3.99 0.04
C PRO A 37 -3.67 3.53 1.13
N HIS A 38 -2.67 2.74 0.74
CA HIS A 38 -1.67 2.21 1.65
C HIS A 38 -0.37 1.86 0.92
N VAL A 39 0.74 1.78 1.66
CA VAL A 39 2.01 1.19 1.20
C VAL A 39 2.28 -0.07 2.00
N THR A 40 2.43 -1.20 1.32
CA THR A 40 2.75 -2.46 2.00
C THR A 40 4.23 -2.49 2.40
N LEU A 41 4.51 -2.55 3.71
CA LEU A 41 5.86 -2.72 4.25
C LEU A 41 6.30 -4.19 4.27
N VAL A 42 5.38 -5.07 4.68
CA VAL A 42 5.62 -6.50 4.87
C VAL A 42 4.37 -7.25 4.42
N SER A 43 4.52 -8.35 3.71
CA SER A 43 3.42 -9.17 3.18
C SER A 43 3.71 -10.66 3.37
N ASN A 44 2.75 -11.53 3.03
CA ASN A 44 2.91 -12.99 3.06
C ASN A 44 3.36 -13.51 4.44
N ILE A 45 2.87 -12.90 5.52
CA ILE A 45 3.15 -13.33 6.89
C ILE A 45 2.17 -14.46 7.22
N ASN A 46 2.68 -15.60 7.65
CA ASN A 46 1.89 -16.84 7.78
C ASN A 46 1.11 -16.97 9.11
N SER A 47 1.20 -16.01 10.02
CA SER A 47 0.38 -15.99 11.24
C SER A 47 0.24 -14.58 11.82
N GLU A 48 -0.85 -14.37 12.55
CA GLU A 48 -1.12 -13.12 13.27
C GLU A 48 -0.02 -12.82 14.30
N GLU A 49 0.37 -13.83 15.10
CA GLU A 49 1.42 -13.70 16.11
C GLU A 49 2.74 -13.22 15.50
N LYS A 50 3.11 -13.76 14.32
CA LYS A 50 4.32 -13.32 13.61
C LYS A 50 4.17 -11.89 13.10
N ALA A 51 3.00 -11.51 12.59
CA ALA A 51 2.74 -10.15 12.13
C ALA A 51 2.88 -9.14 13.28
N LEU A 52 2.31 -9.45 14.46
CA LEU A 52 2.43 -8.61 15.66
C LEU A 52 3.88 -8.50 16.16
N LYS A 53 4.66 -9.59 16.10
CA LYS A 53 6.10 -9.56 16.42
C LYS A 53 6.91 -8.73 15.44
N ILE A 54 6.54 -8.71 14.16
CA ILE A 54 7.19 -7.86 13.15
C ILE A 54 6.80 -6.39 13.36
N LEU A 55 5.53 -6.11 13.65
CA LEU A 55 5.04 -4.76 13.96
C LEU A 55 5.89 -4.09 15.05
N GLN A 56 6.21 -4.81 16.13
CA GLN A 56 7.06 -4.33 17.23
C GLN A 56 8.51 -3.98 16.82
N LYS A 57 8.95 -4.39 15.63
CA LYS A 57 10.30 -4.10 15.10
C LYS A 57 10.31 -2.91 14.14
N LEU A 58 9.16 -2.45 13.68
CA LEU A 58 9.08 -1.33 12.75
C LEU A 58 9.50 -0.02 13.43
N SER A 59 9.89 0.98 12.63
CA SER A 59 10.12 2.33 13.15
C SER A 59 8.80 3.08 13.23
N ASP A 60 8.54 3.73 14.36
CA ASP A 60 7.23 4.30 14.67
C ASP A 60 7.13 5.82 14.45
N ASN A 61 7.94 6.38 13.54
CA ASN A 61 7.96 7.82 13.31
C ASN A 61 7.05 8.20 12.13
N LYS A 62 6.20 9.19 12.34
CA LYS A 62 5.43 9.84 11.29
C LYS A 62 6.36 10.46 10.26
N SER A 63 6.01 10.36 8.97
CA SER A 63 6.78 11.01 7.91
C SER A 63 5.92 11.35 6.71
N SER A 64 6.39 12.29 5.89
CA SER A 64 5.77 12.60 4.61
C SER A 64 6.66 12.11 3.47
N VAL A 65 6.05 11.44 2.50
CA VAL A 65 6.72 10.93 1.29
C VAL A 65 6.08 11.56 0.06
N VAL A 66 6.91 11.96 -0.90
CA VAL A 66 6.45 12.51 -2.17
C VAL A 66 6.42 11.41 -3.21
N PHE A 67 5.23 11.08 -3.71
CA PHE A 67 5.10 10.21 -4.87
C PHE A 67 5.20 11.05 -6.13
N ASP A 68 6.18 10.75 -6.97
CA ASP A 68 6.59 11.59 -8.10
C ASP A 68 6.66 10.82 -9.43
N LYS A 69 6.26 9.54 -9.43
CA LYS A 69 6.27 8.69 -10.62
C LYS A 69 5.04 7.81 -10.68
N VAL A 70 4.47 7.69 -11.87
CA VAL A 70 3.42 6.73 -12.22
C VAL A 70 4.08 5.51 -12.84
N SER A 71 3.68 4.32 -12.38
CA SER A 71 4.20 3.05 -12.89
C SER A 71 3.09 2.03 -13.10
N THR A 72 3.38 1.05 -13.96
CA THR A 72 2.52 -0.09 -14.24
C THR A 72 3.33 -1.38 -14.15
N GLY A 73 2.68 -2.47 -13.76
CA GLY A 73 3.30 -3.78 -13.69
C GLY A 73 2.45 -4.87 -14.32
N ASP A 74 2.95 -6.10 -14.24
CA ASP A 74 2.38 -7.26 -14.93
C ASP A 74 1.59 -8.19 -14.00
N THR A 75 1.49 -7.85 -12.70
CA THR A 75 0.75 -8.64 -11.72
C THR A 75 -0.51 -7.93 -11.24
N TYR A 76 -1.52 -8.70 -10.83
CA TYR A 76 -2.82 -8.20 -10.40
C TYR A 76 -2.70 -7.08 -9.34
N PHE A 77 -1.89 -7.28 -8.31
CA PHE A 77 -1.70 -6.31 -7.20
C PHE A 77 -0.71 -5.18 -7.52
N GLN A 78 -0.03 -5.22 -8.66
CA GLN A 78 0.92 -4.19 -9.09
C GLN A 78 0.55 -3.66 -10.47
N LYS A 79 -0.74 -3.50 -10.77
CA LYS A 79 -1.15 -3.12 -12.12
C LYS A 79 -0.95 -1.65 -12.43
N LEU A 80 -1.38 -0.77 -11.53
CA LEU A 80 -1.21 0.68 -11.62
C LEU A 80 -0.94 1.24 -10.24
N TYR A 81 0.17 1.96 -10.08
CA TYR A 81 0.63 2.44 -8.78
C TYR A 81 1.51 3.68 -8.92
N LEU A 82 1.70 4.38 -7.80
CA LEU A 82 2.65 5.47 -7.66
C LEU A 82 3.92 4.99 -6.96
N GLU A 83 5.06 5.52 -7.40
CA GLU A 83 6.38 5.35 -6.80
C GLU A 83 6.88 6.68 -6.23
N SER A 84 7.76 6.59 -5.23
CA SER A 84 8.57 7.70 -4.74
C SER A 84 10.01 7.48 -5.16
N SER A 85 10.62 8.45 -5.83
CA SER A 85 12.05 8.43 -6.13
C SER A 85 12.91 8.45 -4.85
N ASP A 86 12.42 9.09 -3.77
CA ASP A 86 12.99 8.95 -2.43
C ASP A 86 12.17 7.97 -1.59
N ASN A 87 12.66 6.74 -1.49
CA ASN A 87 12.03 5.67 -0.74
C ASN A 87 12.76 5.35 0.58
N THR A 88 13.66 6.22 1.04
CA THR A 88 14.47 6.00 2.26
C THR A 88 13.63 5.80 3.51
N TYR A 89 12.51 6.53 3.64
CA TYR A 89 11.57 6.35 4.76
C TYR A 89 11.06 4.92 4.87
N PHE A 90 10.66 4.32 3.75
CA PHE A 90 10.12 2.98 3.70
C PHE A 90 11.18 1.93 4.08
N PHE A 91 12.41 2.07 3.58
CA PHE A 91 13.53 1.20 3.94
C PHE A 91 13.91 1.34 5.42
N ASN A 92 13.97 2.57 5.93
CA ASN A 92 14.25 2.82 7.34
C ASN A 92 13.18 2.19 8.25
N SER A 93 11.91 2.23 7.82
CA SER A 93 10.78 1.66 8.56
C SER A 93 10.93 0.15 8.79
N VAL A 94 11.50 -0.58 7.82
CA VAL A 94 11.69 -2.05 7.89
C VAL A 94 13.11 -2.48 8.23
N SER A 95 14.02 -1.53 8.47
CA SER A 95 15.47 -1.78 8.61
C SER A 95 15.88 -2.76 9.71
N LYS A 96 15.04 -2.93 10.74
CA LYS A 96 15.28 -3.85 11.87
C LYS A 96 14.70 -5.25 11.65
N ILE A 97 14.03 -5.50 10.52
CA ILE A 97 13.47 -6.82 10.20
C ILE A 97 14.56 -7.68 9.56
N GLU A 98 15.01 -8.69 10.29
CA GLU A 98 15.98 -9.67 9.78
C GLU A 98 15.44 -10.42 8.55
N GLY A 99 16.25 -10.49 7.48
CA GLY A 99 15.95 -11.28 6.28
C GLY A 99 14.87 -10.71 5.36
N TRP A 100 14.35 -9.51 5.63
CA TRP A 100 13.34 -8.85 4.79
C TRP A 100 14.02 -8.00 3.68
N PRO A 101 13.49 -7.99 2.44
CA PRO A 101 14.31 -8.35 1.28
C PRO A 101 14.99 -7.18 0.55
N SER A 102 16.02 -7.54 -0.23
CA SER A 102 16.82 -6.68 -1.11
C SER A 102 16.16 -6.29 -2.44
N LEU A 103 14.91 -6.71 -2.72
CA LEU A 103 14.21 -6.49 -4.01
C LEU A 103 12.77 -5.94 -3.86
N TRP A 104 12.40 -5.45 -2.67
CA TRP A 104 11.09 -4.82 -2.46
C TRP A 104 11.08 -3.39 -3.00
N VAL A 105 10.05 -3.05 -3.79
CA VAL A 105 9.80 -1.68 -4.26
C VAL A 105 8.54 -1.16 -3.56
N PRO A 106 8.67 -0.22 -2.60
CA PRO A 106 7.52 0.40 -1.97
C PRO A 106 6.73 1.20 -3.00
N HIS A 107 5.43 0.98 -3.04
CA HIS A 107 4.52 1.64 -3.97
C HIS A 107 3.16 1.86 -3.33
N LEU A 108 2.44 2.86 -3.84
CA LEU A 108 1.06 3.15 -3.49
C LEU A 108 0.16 2.72 -4.65
N SER A 109 -0.54 1.61 -4.50
CA SER A 109 -1.44 1.11 -5.52
C SER A 109 -2.61 2.06 -5.76
N LEU A 110 -2.92 2.30 -7.03
CA LEU A 110 -4.11 3.05 -7.46
C LEU A 110 -5.22 2.12 -7.95
N TYR A 111 -4.86 0.92 -8.40
CA TYR A 111 -5.80 -0.05 -8.94
C TYR A 111 -5.20 -1.47 -8.99
N TYR A 112 -6.07 -2.48 -8.82
CA TYR A 112 -5.74 -3.89 -8.96
C TYR A 112 -6.50 -4.54 -10.11
N GLY A 113 -5.81 -5.33 -10.93
CA GLY A 113 -6.40 -5.97 -12.10
C GLY A 113 -5.40 -6.58 -13.06
N ASP A 114 -5.90 -7.39 -13.99
CA ASP A 114 -5.07 -7.98 -15.04
C ASP A 114 -4.73 -6.96 -16.15
N GLU A 115 -5.68 -6.06 -16.43
CA GLU A 115 -5.57 -4.95 -17.39
C GLU A 115 -5.74 -3.59 -16.70
N LEU A 116 -5.19 -2.53 -17.30
CA LEU A 116 -5.37 -1.16 -16.80
C LEU A 116 -6.86 -0.78 -16.76
N PRO A 117 -7.29 0.10 -15.85
CA PRO A 117 -8.69 0.52 -15.75
C PRO A 117 -9.12 1.21 -17.06
N LYS A 118 -10.39 1.05 -17.47
CA LYS A 118 -10.91 1.59 -18.73
C LYS A 118 -10.72 3.09 -18.86
N SER A 119 -10.77 3.82 -17.76
CA SER A 119 -10.56 5.27 -17.74
C SER A 119 -9.12 5.69 -17.45
N PHE A 120 -8.14 4.77 -17.57
CA PHE A 120 -6.73 5.10 -17.42
C PHE A 120 -6.32 6.25 -18.35
N ASP A 121 -5.90 7.36 -17.74
CA ASP A 121 -5.34 8.51 -18.43
C ASP A 121 -4.03 8.95 -17.74
N LEU A 122 -2.91 8.79 -18.44
CA LEU A 122 -1.61 9.24 -17.94
C LEU A 122 -1.58 10.77 -17.74
N GLY A 123 -2.35 11.53 -18.52
CA GLY A 123 -2.46 12.98 -18.38
C GLY A 123 -3.12 13.42 -17.06
N GLU A 124 -4.17 12.72 -16.62
CA GLU A 124 -4.77 12.90 -15.30
C GLU A 124 -3.78 12.54 -14.18
N LEU A 125 -3.11 11.39 -14.29
CA LEU A 125 -2.16 10.95 -13.27
C LEU A 125 -0.95 11.89 -13.17
N ASN A 126 -0.47 12.43 -14.28
CA ASN A 126 0.61 13.43 -14.29
C ASN A 126 0.21 14.77 -13.66
N LYS A 127 -1.09 15.08 -13.53
CA LYS A 127 -1.58 16.24 -12.78
C LYS A 127 -1.70 15.94 -11.28
N LEU A 128 -1.80 14.67 -10.92
CA LEU A 128 -1.84 14.22 -9.53
C LEU A 128 -0.45 14.27 -8.88
N ILE A 129 0.61 13.93 -9.63
CA ILE A 129 1.99 13.94 -9.14
C ILE A 129 2.74 15.26 -9.45
N PRO A 130 3.69 15.69 -8.61
CA PRO A 130 4.07 15.08 -7.34
C PRO A 130 2.99 15.28 -6.26
N VAL A 131 2.74 14.23 -5.46
CA VAL A 131 1.81 14.28 -4.32
C VAL A 131 2.52 13.87 -3.04
N ALA A 132 2.48 14.76 -2.05
CA ALA A 132 2.99 14.48 -0.72
C ALA A 132 1.90 13.79 0.12
N LEU A 133 2.23 12.63 0.69
CA LEU A 133 1.38 11.91 1.63
C LEU A 133 2.09 11.76 2.97
N THR A 134 1.40 12.14 4.03
CA THR A 134 1.86 11.89 5.39
C THR A 134 1.39 10.52 5.83
N PHE A 135 2.31 9.66 6.22
CA PHE A 135 2.05 8.37 6.86
C PHE A 135 2.16 8.55 8.36
N ASP A 136 1.07 8.28 9.07
CA ASP A 136 0.90 8.48 10.51
C ASP A 136 0.28 7.25 11.19
N THR A 137 0.07 6.17 10.44
CA THR A 137 -0.48 4.92 10.95
C THR A 137 0.23 3.72 10.33
N ILE A 138 0.49 2.70 11.15
CA ILE A 138 0.90 1.36 10.71
C ILE A 138 -0.17 0.38 11.15
N ALA A 139 -0.66 -0.44 10.23
CA ALA A 139 -1.73 -1.38 10.51
C ALA A 139 -1.39 -2.79 10.04
N VAL A 140 -1.85 -3.78 10.82
CA VAL A 140 -1.80 -5.20 10.46
C VAL A 140 -3.13 -5.59 9.87
N TYR A 141 -3.09 -6.16 8.67
CA TYR A 141 -4.25 -6.68 7.97
C TYR A 141 -4.13 -8.17 7.79
N LYS A 142 -5.25 -8.87 7.97
CA LYS A 142 -5.46 -10.20 7.40
C LYS A 142 -5.89 -10.02 5.95
N THR A 143 -5.14 -10.63 5.04
CA THR A 143 -5.27 -10.47 3.60
C THR A 143 -5.37 -11.82 2.88
N GLY A 144 -5.89 -11.77 1.67
CA GLY A 144 -6.03 -12.91 0.78
C GLY A 144 -6.23 -12.46 -0.67
N PRO A 145 -6.61 -13.37 -1.57
CA PRO A 145 -6.86 -13.02 -2.97
C PRO A 145 -8.08 -12.11 -3.17
N GLN A 146 -9.04 -12.13 -2.26
CA GLN A 146 -10.27 -11.31 -2.32
C GLN A 146 -10.11 -10.07 -1.44
N VAL A 147 -10.16 -8.89 -2.06
CA VAL A 147 -9.99 -7.60 -1.36
C VAL A 147 -11.14 -7.32 -0.38
N SER A 148 -12.38 -7.69 -0.72
CA SER A 148 -13.54 -7.59 0.17
C SER A 148 -13.43 -8.40 1.46
N GLU A 149 -12.57 -9.43 1.50
CA GLU A 149 -12.33 -10.24 2.70
C GLU A 149 -11.21 -9.68 3.59
N TRP A 150 -10.50 -8.65 3.13
CA TRP A 150 -9.41 -8.04 3.89
C TRP A 150 -9.93 -7.41 5.17
N LYS A 151 -9.24 -7.67 6.28
CA LYS A 151 -9.68 -7.24 7.61
C LYS A 151 -8.52 -6.67 8.41
N GLU A 152 -8.71 -5.48 8.94
CA GLU A 152 -7.79 -4.90 9.91
C GLU A 152 -7.80 -5.71 11.22
N ILE A 153 -6.62 -6.01 11.73
CA ILE A 153 -6.39 -6.71 12.99
C ILE A 153 -6.04 -5.71 14.09
N THR A 154 -5.11 -4.80 13.81
CA THR A 154 -4.69 -3.75 14.73
C THR A 154 -4.06 -2.59 13.98
N THR A 155 -4.04 -1.42 14.61
CA THR A 155 -3.47 -0.19 14.09
C THR A 155 -2.68 0.52 15.19
N LEU A 156 -1.48 0.98 14.84
CA LEU A 156 -0.61 1.83 15.63
C LEU A 156 -0.57 3.23 15.01
N TYR A 157 -0.71 4.26 15.84
CA TYR A 157 -0.53 5.66 15.44
C TYR A 157 0.92 6.06 15.68
N LEU A 158 1.51 6.75 14.71
CA LEU A 158 2.90 7.19 14.73
C LEU A 158 2.99 8.61 15.29
N ASP A 159 4.04 8.85 16.07
CA ASP A 159 4.34 10.16 16.65
C ASP A 159 5.11 11.06 15.66
#